data_AF-A0AAX6FIS8-F1
#
_entry.id   AF-A0AAX6FIS8-F1
#
_cell.length_a   1.000
_cell.length_b   1.000
_cell.length_c   1.000
_cell.angle_alpha   90.00
_cell.angle_beta   90.00
_cell.angle_gamma   90.00
#
_symmetry.space_group_name_H-M   'P 1'
#
loop_
_entity.id
_entity.type
_entity.pdbx_description
1 polymer ?
#
loop_
_entity_poly.entity_id
_entity_poly.type
_entity_poly.pdbx_seq_one_letter_code
_entity_poly.pdbx_strand_id
1 'polypeptide(L)'
;MESLIQRHISIIHLAEQHISMDLTTGIREVLLMETFTGPVANLHLFEKPDSLQSGTAIEIICNWYIENIVKDVFDAGVMFSPTYNCFKSSQLIAGHLAESFTRKKELKALLRIFGGYGFDRIDGMMREHMAALLNCIDTSLRSNREVLETIAGNLNSGDHVEREANLKQILEMESLIGFCIQAGQTIAFRKILAEAAGEVLEEKAPLIVSLLSGVSKQLPTDIPEKDEVKRLRKVANSIDVGGGHDMEWMHSIMEEAGAASDGSWTLLPHLFATFMVSNIWTTTTYDITTGGFNNNLHCLARCINAVIAGSEFVRLERTEQQRQPLSNGHAAEMVEPDIVSRTTVEANIKSAMQLYVKCSAVIVLDSWGDNNRSLIIPKLVFLDQLCDISCYLPRSTLEIHVPYAILRSIYRQHYGSSFAAMIPEQSTPSPRQSPLISLNHSSPAARSNRGGNSTPQSSVQNSGYSNASSLQHGAGEKQTRRRSGPLEYGTNRKVKFVEGSSSEGQGPSPLPRFAVSRSGPLLYK
;
A
#
# COMPACT_ATOMS: atom_id res chain seq x y z
N MET A 1 -19.51 -14.92 3.34
CA MET A 1 -20.45 -14.17 4.22
C MET A 1 -21.46 -13.36 3.40
N GLU A 2 -21.00 -12.45 2.51
CA GLU A 2 -21.87 -11.59 1.69
C GLU A 2 -23.01 -12.36 0.99
N SER A 3 -22.68 -13.46 0.30
CA SER A 3 -23.68 -14.30 -0.39
C SER A 3 -24.76 -14.88 0.54
N LEU A 4 -24.41 -15.22 1.79
CA LEU A 4 -25.38 -15.72 2.76
C LEU A 4 -26.33 -14.61 3.23
N ILE A 5 -25.79 -13.40 3.46
CA ILE A 5 -26.58 -12.22 3.82
C ILE A 5 -27.54 -11.87 2.67
N GLN A 6 -27.05 -11.83 1.43
CA GLN A 6 -27.88 -11.58 0.25
C GLN A 6 -28.99 -12.62 0.08
N ARG A 7 -28.69 -13.90 0.33
CA ARG A 7 -29.68 -14.97 0.32
C ARG A 7 -30.74 -14.75 1.40
N HIS A 8 -30.34 -14.37 2.61
CA HIS A 8 -31.27 -14.12 3.71
C HIS A 8 -32.18 -12.92 3.43
N ILE A 9 -31.61 -11.81 2.94
CA ILE A 9 -32.36 -10.62 2.49
C ILE A 9 -33.39 -11.01 1.42
N SER A 10 -33.01 -11.85 0.46
CA SER A 10 -33.93 -12.32 -0.60
C SER A 10 -35.09 -13.15 -0.03
N ILE A 11 -34.84 -13.98 0.99
CA ILE A 11 -35.89 -14.75 1.67
C ILE A 11 -36.84 -13.83 2.44
N ILE A 12 -36.32 -12.80 3.12
CA ILE A 12 -37.14 -11.83 3.87
C ILE A 12 -38.03 -11.03 2.90
N HIS A 13 -37.50 -10.56 1.76
CA HIS A 13 -38.30 -9.88 0.75
C HIS A 13 -39.37 -10.78 0.11
N LEU A 14 -39.15 -12.10 0.05
CA LEU A 14 -40.20 -13.03 -0.37
C LEU A 14 -41.34 -13.10 0.66
N ALA A 15 -41.01 -13.05 1.96
CA ALA A 15 -42.02 -13.02 3.02
C ALA A 15 -42.86 -11.73 3.00
N GLU A 16 -42.29 -10.61 2.59
CA GLU A 16 -42.98 -9.32 2.38
C GLU A 16 -44.13 -9.42 1.36
N GLN A 17 -44.04 -10.34 0.39
CA GLN A 17 -45.13 -10.60 -0.57
C GLN A 17 -46.36 -11.26 0.07
N HIS A 18 -46.20 -11.87 1.24
CA HIS A 18 -47.24 -12.62 1.94
C HIS A 18 -47.71 -11.94 3.22
N ILE A 19 -47.01 -10.90 3.68
CA ILE A 19 -47.26 -10.19 4.93
C ILE A 19 -47.22 -8.69 4.65
N SER A 20 -48.30 -7.96 4.95
CA SER A 20 -48.37 -6.50 4.80
C SER A 20 -47.56 -5.77 5.89
N MET A 21 -46.24 -5.92 5.87
CA MET A 21 -45.29 -5.29 6.79
C MET A 21 -44.06 -4.83 6.01
N ASP A 22 -43.58 -3.61 6.26
CA ASP A 22 -42.33 -3.11 5.68
C ASP A 22 -41.12 -3.78 6.35
N LEU A 23 -40.70 -4.90 5.78
CA LEU A 23 -39.52 -5.64 6.21
C LEU A 23 -38.21 -4.96 5.77
N THR A 24 -38.28 -4.04 4.80
CA THR A 24 -37.11 -3.33 4.29
C THR A 24 -36.52 -2.41 5.37
N THR A 25 -37.37 -1.72 6.13
CA THR A 25 -36.92 -0.90 7.26
C THR A 25 -36.29 -1.75 8.36
N GLY A 26 -36.88 -2.91 8.69
CA GLY A 26 -36.29 -3.83 9.68
C GLY A 26 -34.94 -4.40 9.26
N ILE A 27 -34.77 -4.78 7.98
CA ILE A 27 -33.46 -5.22 7.45
C ILE A 27 -32.44 -4.09 7.59
N ARG A 28 -32.83 -2.85 7.24
CA ARG A 28 -31.95 -1.68 7.35
C ARG A 28 -31.51 -1.45 8.79
N GLU A 29 -32.44 -1.50 9.76
CA GLU A 29 -32.13 -1.31 11.17
C GLU A 29 -31.15 -2.36 11.70
N VAL A 30 -31.37 -3.64 11.38
CA VAL A 30 -30.47 -4.72 11.82
C VAL A 30 -29.08 -4.58 11.20
N LEU A 31 -29.00 -4.32 9.89
CA LEU A 31 -27.71 -4.13 9.23
C LEU A 31 -26.99 -2.88 9.74
N LEU A 32 -27.70 -1.78 9.98
CA LEU A 32 -27.10 -0.58 10.55
C LEU A 32 -26.63 -0.83 11.99
N MET A 33 -27.41 -1.52 12.82
CA MET A 33 -27.04 -1.83 14.21
C MET A 33 -25.72 -2.61 14.29
N GLU A 34 -25.48 -3.56 13.38
CA GLU A 34 -24.24 -4.35 13.36
C GLU A 34 -23.04 -3.65 12.70
N THR A 35 -23.27 -2.59 11.94
CA THR A 35 -22.23 -1.88 11.18
C THR A 35 -21.90 -0.50 11.76
N PHE A 36 -22.79 0.07 12.56
CA PHE A 36 -22.67 1.41 13.10
C PHE A 36 -21.56 1.47 14.16
N THR A 37 -20.64 2.41 13.94
CA THR A 37 -19.46 2.64 14.80
C THR A 37 -19.42 4.05 15.38
N GLY A 38 -20.47 4.84 15.11
CA GLY A 38 -20.56 6.26 15.45
C GLY A 38 -20.44 7.19 14.24
N PRO A 39 -20.25 8.49 14.49
CA PRO A 39 -20.08 9.47 13.43
C PRO A 39 -18.81 9.18 12.61
N VAL A 40 -18.95 9.13 11.28
CA VAL A 40 -17.81 8.97 10.35
C VAL A 40 -16.80 10.12 10.53
N ALA A 41 -15.53 9.78 10.82
CA ALA A 41 -14.52 10.69 11.37
C ALA A 41 -14.24 11.97 10.55
N ASN A 42 -14.48 11.94 9.22
CA ASN A 42 -14.21 13.07 8.33
C ASN A 42 -15.47 13.74 7.76
N LEU A 43 -16.66 13.23 8.05
CA LEU A 43 -17.94 13.75 7.53
C LEU A 43 -18.78 14.43 8.60
N HIS A 44 -18.65 14.04 9.86
CA HIS A 44 -19.49 14.53 10.94
C HIS A 44 -18.67 15.25 12.02
N LEU A 45 -19.20 16.37 12.50
CA LEU A 45 -18.62 17.22 13.55
C LEU A 45 -19.21 16.95 14.95
N PHE A 46 -20.16 16.02 15.06
CA PHE A 46 -20.82 15.76 16.33
C PHE A 46 -19.88 15.04 17.29
N GLU A 47 -19.87 15.49 18.55
CA GLU A 47 -19.20 14.79 19.65
C GLU A 47 -19.63 13.33 19.67
N LYS A 48 -18.63 12.46 19.78
CA LYS A 48 -18.85 11.03 19.97
C LYS A 48 -19.54 10.86 21.32
N PRO A 49 -20.80 10.42 21.39
CA PRO A 49 -21.43 10.23 22.69
C PRO A 49 -20.66 9.12 23.43
N ASP A 50 -20.27 9.40 24.68
CA ASP A 50 -19.41 8.54 25.53
C ASP A 50 -19.97 7.12 25.77
N SER A 51 -21.20 6.84 25.32
CA SER A 51 -21.95 5.60 25.53
C SER A 51 -22.29 4.81 24.27
N LEU A 52 -21.69 5.13 23.10
CA LEU A 52 -22.01 4.41 21.87
C LEU A 52 -21.30 3.05 21.82
N GLN A 53 -22.05 1.96 22.00
CA GLN A 53 -21.57 0.61 21.71
C GLN A 53 -21.54 0.42 20.19
N SER A 54 -20.35 0.18 19.63
CA SER A 54 -20.19 -0.19 18.23
C SER A 54 -20.82 -1.55 17.97
N GLY A 55 -21.29 -1.78 16.74
CA GLY A 55 -21.84 -3.08 16.34
C GLY A 55 -20.86 -4.23 16.62
N THR A 56 -21.36 -5.33 17.16
CA THR A 56 -20.51 -6.45 17.59
C THR A 56 -19.82 -7.13 16.41
N ALA A 57 -20.51 -7.27 15.27
CA ALA A 57 -19.95 -7.91 14.08
C ALA A 57 -18.79 -7.10 13.48
N ILE A 58 -18.94 -5.76 13.38
CA ILE A 58 -17.88 -4.93 12.82
C ILE A 58 -16.64 -4.92 13.71
N GLU A 59 -16.79 -4.84 15.03
CA GLU A 59 -15.65 -4.89 15.95
C GLU A 59 -14.84 -6.18 15.83
N ILE A 60 -15.51 -7.34 15.84
CA ILE A 60 -14.85 -8.64 15.74
C ILE A 60 -14.03 -8.72 14.45
N ILE A 61 -14.61 -8.31 13.33
CA ILE A 61 -13.95 -8.42 12.02
C ILE A 61 -12.80 -7.41 11.90
N CYS A 62 -12.99 -6.16 12.34
CA CYS A 62 -11.92 -5.16 12.32
C CYS A 62 -10.74 -5.60 13.18
N ASN A 63 -10.99 -6.05 14.40
CA ASN A 63 -9.96 -6.58 15.30
C ASN A 63 -9.21 -7.73 14.65
N TRP A 64 -9.93 -8.67 14.02
CA TRP A 64 -9.32 -9.79 13.33
C TRP A 64 -8.35 -9.33 12.22
N TYR A 65 -8.73 -8.38 11.35
CA TYR A 65 -7.84 -7.87 10.31
C TYR A 65 -6.60 -7.18 10.89
N ILE A 66 -6.77 -6.37 11.93
CA ILE A 66 -5.65 -5.65 12.56
C ILE A 66 -4.67 -6.63 13.22
N GLU A 67 -5.16 -7.59 13.99
CA GLU A 67 -4.30 -8.54 14.70
C GLU A 67 -3.63 -9.56 13.77
N ASN A 68 -4.37 -10.09 12.79
CA ASN A 68 -3.88 -11.20 11.98
C ASN A 68 -3.20 -10.76 10.67
N ILE A 69 -3.61 -9.65 10.06
CA ILE A 69 -3.06 -9.19 8.78
C ILE A 69 -2.05 -8.07 8.98
N VAL A 70 -2.38 -7.05 9.78
CA VAL A 70 -1.52 -5.88 9.95
C VAL A 70 -0.40 -6.13 10.97
N LYS A 71 -0.76 -6.71 12.13
CA LYS A 71 0.19 -6.96 13.22
C LYS A 71 0.85 -8.33 13.18
N ASP A 72 0.30 -9.27 12.40
CA ASP A 72 0.72 -10.67 12.34
C ASP A 72 1.02 -11.28 13.73
N VAL A 73 0.11 -11.08 14.68
CA VAL A 73 0.31 -11.44 16.11
C VAL A 73 0.62 -12.93 16.30
N PHE A 74 0.14 -13.77 15.38
CA PHE A 74 0.36 -15.23 15.41
C PHE A 74 1.56 -15.69 14.58
N ASP A 75 2.35 -14.76 14.03
CA ASP A 75 3.54 -15.03 13.20
C ASP A 75 3.24 -16.03 12.06
N ALA A 76 2.14 -15.79 11.35
CA ALA A 76 1.72 -16.60 10.22
C ALA A 76 2.59 -16.37 8.98
N GLY A 77 3.58 -15.47 9.07
CA GLY A 77 4.47 -15.10 7.98
C GLY A 77 3.73 -14.30 6.92
N VAL A 78 3.01 -13.26 7.34
CA VAL A 78 2.19 -12.41 6.48
C VAL A 78 3.07 -11.50 5.63
N MET A 79 2.99 -11.67 4.31
CA MET A 79 3.75 -10.94 3.31
C MET A 79 2.82 -10.19 2.36
N PHE A 80 3.11 -8.91 2.11
CA PHE A 80 2.44 -8.19 1.03
C PHE A 80 3.04 -8.60 -0.32
N SER A 81 2.21 -8.97 -1.29
CA SER A 81 2.66 -9.28 -2.65
C SER A 81 2.23 -8.18 -3.62
N PRO A 82 3.15 -7.30 -4.06
CA PRO A 82 2.85 -6.25 -5.04
C PRO A 82 2.23 -6.78 -6.33
N THR A 83 2.70 -7.92 -6.85
CA THR A 83 2.21 -8.50 -8.11
C THR A 83 0.73 -8.86 -8.06
N TYR A 84 0.26 -9.39 -6.92
CA TYR A 84 -1.14 -9.82 -6.75
C TYR A 84 -2.00 -8.78 -6.02
N ASN A 85 -1.40 -7.67 -5.59
CA ASN A 85 -2.00 -6.61 -4.79
C ASN A 85 -2.83 -7.15 -3.60
N CYS A 86 -2.26 -8.09 -2.85
CA CYS A 86 -2.87 -8.70 -1.68
C CYS A 86 -1.81 -9.21 -0.69
N PHE A 87 -2.24 -9.60 0.51
CA PHE A 87 -1.38 -10.24 1.49
C PHE A 87 -1.47 -11.76 1.37
N LYS A 88 -0.33 -12.42 1.45
CA LYS A 88 -0.18 -13.87 1.50
C LYS A 88 0.38 -14.25 2.87
N SER A 89 0.09 -15.46 3.33
CA SER A 89 0.68 -15.99 4.55
C SER A 89 1.38 -17.29 4.23
N SER A 90 2.43 -17.59 4.98
CA SER A 90 3.12 -18.89 4.88
C SER A 90 2.37 -19.97 5.67
N GLN A 91 1.66 -19.57 6.72
CA GLN A 91 0.84 -20.44 7.56
C GLN A 91 -0.66 -20.13 7.42
N LEU A 92 -1.50 -21.06 7.86
CA LEU A 92 -2.95 -20.90 7.84
C LEU A 92 -3.40 -20.00 9.00
N ILE A 93 -4.15 -18.95 8.66
CA ILE A 93 -4.85 -18.07 9.59
C ILE A 93 -6.31 -18.52 9.61
N ALA A 94 -6.78 -19.03 10.76
CA ALA A 94 -8.14 -19.56 10.89
C ALA A 94 -8.52 -20.59 9.79
N GLY A 95 -7.57 -21.46 9.44
CA GLY A 95 -7.76 -22.55 8.45
C GLY A 95 -7.63 -22.14 6.98
N HIS A 96 -7.36 -20.87 6.66
CA HIS A 96 -7.15 -20.38 5.30
C HIS A 96 -5.89 -19.50 5.20
N LEU A 97 -5.37 -19.30 4.00
CA LEU A 97 -4.27 -18.35 3.78
C LEU A 97 -4.77 -16.90 3.80
N ALA A 98 -3.90 -15.95 4.15
CA ALA A 98 -4.23 -14.52 4.17
C ALA A 98 -4.79 -13.99 2.84
N GLU A 99 -4.40 -14.60 1.71
CA GLU A 99 -4.90 -14.20 0.39
C GLU A 99 -6.40 -14.47 0.20
N SER A 100 -6.96 -15.42 0.93
CA SER A 100 -8.41 -15.70 0.92
C SER A 100 -9.24 -14.62 1.61
N PHE A 101 -8.60 -13.68 2.31
CA PHE A 101 -9.27 -12.58 3.00
C PHE A 101 -8.90 -11.21 2.43
N THR A 102 -7.68 -11.06 1.89
CA THR A 102 -7.13 -9.76 1.51
C THR A 102 -7.11 -9.50 0.00
N ARG A 103 -7.52 -10.47 -0.82
CA ARG A 103 -7.75 -10.23 -2.26
C ARG A 103 -8.81 -9.15 -2.43
N LYS A 104 -8.63 -8.30 -3.44
CA LYS A 104 -9.54 -7.19 -3.75
C LYS A 104 -11.02 -7.60 -3.80
N LYS A 105 -11.35 -8.76 -4.36
CA LYS A 105 -12.72 -9.29 -4.39
C LYS A 105 -13.33 -9.47 -2.99
N GLU A 106 -12.54 -9.98 -2.04
CA GLU A 106 -12.97 -10.27 -0.67
C GLU A 106 -13.09 -8.97 0.13
N LEU A 107 -12.16 -8.03 -0.05
CA LEU A 107 -12.27 -6.69 0.54
C LEU A 107 -13.50 -5.92 0.01
N LYS A 108 -13.82 -6.03 -1.29
CA LYS A 108 -15.07 -5.47 -1.84
C LYS A 108 -16.30 -6.12 -1.21
N ALA A 109 -16.29 -7.44 -1.01
CA ALA A 109 -17.38 -8.15 -0.35
C ALA A 109 -17.55 -7.68 1.11
N LEU A 110 -16.45 -7.50 1.84
CA LEU A 110 -16.45 -6.94 3.20
C LEU A 110 -17.09 -5.54 3.21
N LEU A 111 -16.64 -4.66 2.32
CA LEU A 111 -17.11 -3.27 2.26
C LEU A 111 -18.57 -3.15 1.81
N ARG A 112 -19.09 -4.09 1.02
CA ARG A 112 -20.52 -4.14 0.70
C ARG A 112 -21.39 -4.55 1.88
N ILE A 113 -20.85 -5.33 2.82
CA ILE A 113 -21.55 -5.73 4.05
C ILE A 113 -21.55 -4.57 5.05
N PHE A 114 -20.37 -3.98 5.31
CA PHE A 114 -20.19 -3.01 6.39
C PHE A 114 -20.25 -1.54 5.97
N GLY A 115 -20.23 -1.25 4.67
CA GLY A 115 -20.33 0.09 4.12
C GLY A 115 -19.19 1.02 4.59
N GLY A 116 -19.49 2.32 4.55
CA GLY A 116 -18.54 3.37 4.97
C GLY A 116 -18.20 3.33 6.46
N TYR A 117 -19.12 2.89 7.33
CA TYR A 117 -18.85 2.77 8.77
C TYR A 117 -17.78 1.72 9.07
N GLY A 118 -17.84 0.58 8.39
CA GLY A 118 -16.82 -0.45 8.54
C GLY A 118 -15.46 -0.01 8.00
N PHE A 119 -15.44 0.68 6.86
CA PHE A 119 -14.22 1.28 6.34
C PHE A 119 -13.59 2.27 7.33
N ASP A 120 -14.39 3.21 7.85
CA ASP A 120 -13.95 4.23 8.80
C ASP A 120 -13.41 3.61 10.10
N ARG A 121 -14.04 2.53 10.58
CA ARG A 121 -13.57 1.79 11.76
C ARG A 121 -12.21 1.14 11.55
N ILE A 122 -12.03 0.39 10.45
CA ILE A 122 -10.73 -0.25 10.15
C ILE A 122 -9.66 0.84 9.92
N ASP A 123 -9.99 1.91 9.19
CA ASP A 123 -9.08 3.04 8.97
C ASP A 123 -8.67 3.71 10.28
N GLY A 124 -9.62 3.97 11.19
CA GLY A 124 -9.35 4.51 12.52
C GLY A 124 -8.40 3.64 13.34
N MET A 125 -8.63 2.32 13.36
CA MET A 125 -7.74 1.38 14.05
C MET A 125 -6.32 1.34 13.43
N MET A 126 -6.21 1.43 12.11
CA MET A 126 -4.91 1.53 11.44
C MET A 126 -4.21 2.85 11.74
N ARG A 127 -4.94 3.96 11.84
CA ARG A 127 -4.41 5.27 12.24
C ARG A 127 -3.86 5.26 13.66
N GLU A 128 -4.60 4.69 14.61
CA GLU A 128 -4.13 4.51 16.00
C GLU A 128 -2.85 3.66 16.05
N HIS A 129 -2.82 2.55 15.29
CA HIS A 129 -1.64 1.70 15.20
C HIS A 129 -0.45 2.43 14.56
N MET A 130 -0.67 3.17 13.48
CA MET A 130 0.36 3.97 12.81
C MET A 130 0.92 5.07 13.73
N ALA A 131 0.07 5.76 14.49
CA ALA A 131 0.49 6.76 15.46
C ALA A 131 1.42 6.17 16.52
N ALA A 132 1.13 4.95 17.00
CA ALA A 132 2.02 4.24 17.92
C ALA A 132 3.38 3.92 17.29
N LEU A 133 3.40 3.46 16.02
CA LEU A 133 4.65 3.19 15.30
C LEU A 133 5.47 4.46 15.04
N LEU A 134 4.80 5.58 14.71
CA LEU A 134 5.45 6.89 14.55
C LEU A 134 6.08 7.39 15.86
N ASN A 135 5.44 7.14 17.00
CA ASN A 135 6.02 7.45 18.30
C ASN A 135 7.28 6.61 18.60
N CYS A 136 7.32 5.35 18.16
CA CYS A 136 8.52 4.54 18.23
C CYS A 136 9.65 5.14 17.37
N ILE A 137 9.34 5.58 16.14
CA ILE A 137 10.31 6.25 15.25
C ILE A 137 10.81 7.56 15.88
N ASP A 138 9.92 8.40 16.43
CA ASP A 138 10.28 9.65 17.13
C ASP A 138 11.23 9.38 18.31
N THR A 139 10.90 8.36 19.12
CA THR A 139 11.72 7.96 20.27
C THR A 139 13.12 7.51 19.81
N SER A 140 13.20 6.68 18.77
CA SER A 140 14.50 6.23 18.24
C SER A 140 15.32 7.37 17.62
N LEU A 141 14.69 8.34 16.95
CA LEU A 141 15.37 9.53 16.44
C LEU A 141 16.01 10.35 17.56
N ARG A 142 15.25 10.61 18.62
CA ARG A 142 15.73 11.39 19.78
C ARG A 142 16.87 10.67 20.50
N SER A 143 16.73 9.37 20.74
CA SER A 143 17.74 8.56 21.43
C SER A 143 19.05 8.44 20.66
N ASN A 144 19.03 8.52 19.32
CA ASN A 144 20.21 8.38 18.47
C ASN A 144 20.70 9.72 17.89
N ARG A 145 20.16 10.87 18.35
CA ARG A 145 20.39 12.18 17.73
C ARG A 145 21.87 12.53 17.54
N GLU A 146 22.67 12.44 18.60
CA GLU A 146 24.09 12.83 18.57
C GLU A 146 24.92 11.95 17.61
N VAL A 147 24.64 10.65 17.61
CA VAL A 147 25.29 9.68 16.70
C VAL A 147 24.90 9.98 15.25
N LEU A 148 23.64 10.30 15.00
CA LEU A 148 23.14 10.65 13.66
C LEU A 148 23.72 11.97 13.14
N GLU A 149 23.89 12.98 14.00
CA GLU A 149 24.57 14.24 13.63
C GLU A 149 26.03 13.99 13.26
N THR A 150 26.72 13.11 13.99
CA THR A 150 28.09 12.68 13.69
C THR A 150 28.15 11.93 12.35
N ILE A 151 27.23 11.00 12.10
CA ILE A 151 27.13 10.27 10.83
C ILE A 151 26.87 11.24 9.68
N ALA A 152 25.98 12.22 9.85
CA ALA A 152 25.68 13.22 8.83
C ALA A 152 26.90 14.08 8.47
N GLY A 153 27.68 14.50 9.47
CA GLY A 153 28.93 15.25 9.28
C GLY A 153 30.02 14.44 8.57
N ASN A 154 30.14 13.15 8.91
CA ASN A 154 31.19 12.26 8.41
C ASN A 154 30.84 11.54 7.11
N LEU A 155 29.64 11.69 6.57
CA LEU A 155 29.21 10.90 5.42
C LEU A 155 29.99 11.21 4.13
N ASN A 156 30.59 12.40 4.04
CA ASN A 156 31.49 12.79 2.95
C ASN A 156 32.97 12.63 3.30
N SER A 157 33.33 12.23 4.54
CA SER A 157 34.72 11.93 4.90
C SER A 157 35.08 10.56 4.30
N GLY A 158 36.28 10.42 3.73
CA GLY A 158 36.73 9.16 3.13
C GLY A 158 37.07 8.07 4.15
N ASP A 159 36.83 8.29 5.44
CA ASP A 159 37.18 7.36 6.51
C ASP A 159 36.09 6.31 6.71
N HIS A 160 36.27 5.17 6.02
CA HIS A 160 35.38 4.02 6.12
C HIS A 160 35.33 3.46 7.56
N VAL A 161 36.44 3.47 8.28
CA VAL A 161 36.56 2.81 9.60
C VAL A 161 35.79 3.60 10.65
N GLU A 162 35.92 4.93 10.63
CA GLU A 162 35.16 5.81 11.52
C GLU A 162 33.65 5.71 11.25
N ARG A 163 33.25 5.68 9.96
CA ARG A 163 31.84 5.54 9.57
C ARG A 163 31.25 4.22 10.06
N GLU A 164 31.95 3.11 9.87
CA GLU A 164 31.52 1.79 10.34
C GLU A 164 31.40 1.75 11.87
N ALA A 165 32.32 2.38 12.60
CA ALA A 165 32.26 2.48 14.06
C ALA A 165 31.02 3.25 14.53
N ASN A 166 30.70 4.38 13.90
CA ASN A 166 29.51 5.19 14.24
C ASN A 166 28.20 4.45 13.94
N LEU A 167 28.14 3.72 12.81
CA LEU A 167 26.96 2.93 12.44
C LEU A 167 26.66 1.81 13.44
N LYS A 168 27.69 1.24 14.08
CA LYS A 168 27.55 0.22 15.13
C LYS A 168 27.05 0.77 16.47
N GLN A 169 27.11 2.09 16.69
CA GLN A 169 26.66 2.72 17.94
C GLN A 169 25.15 2.97 17.99
N ILE A 170 24.43 2.77 16.87
CA ILE A 170 22.98 2.99 16.81
C ILE A 170 22.25 1.95 17.65
N LEU A 171 21.41 2.43 18.56
CA LEU A 171 20.63 1.62 19.48
C LEU A 171 19.36 1.09 18.81
N GLU A 172 19.00 -0.15 19.14
CA GLU A 172 17.72 -0.81 18.78
C GLU A 172 17.35 -0.80 17.28
N MET A 173 18.36 -0.78 16.39
CA MET A 173 18.17 -0.73 14.94
C MET A 173 17.23 -1.82 14.40
N GLU A 174 17.39 -3.07 14.84
CA GLU A 174 16.59 -4.21 14.37
C GLU A 174 15.10 -4.07 14.75
N SER A 175 14.81 -3.65 15.98
CA SER A 175 13.44 -3.40 16.44
C SER A 175 12.80 -2.25 15.66
N LEU A 176 13.55 -1.16 15.42
CA LEU A 176 13.09 -0.03 14.65
C LEU A 176 12.79 -0.40 13.19
N ILE A 177 13.62 -1.22 12.56
CA ILE A 177 13.35 -1.76 11.21
C ILE A 177 12.06 -2.56 11.20
N GLY A 178 11.83 -3.41 12.22
CA GLY A 178 10.58 -4.14 12.41
C GLY A 178 9.36 -3.21 12.46
N PHE A 179 9.41 -2.15 13.28
CA PHE A 179 8.34 -1.14 13.35
C PHE A 179 8.11 -0.43 12.01
N CYS A 180 9.18 -0.11 11.27
CA CYS A 180 9.07 0.53 9.97
C CYS A 180 8.49 -0.40 8.89
N ILE A 181 8.82 -1.70 8.93
CA ILE A 181 8.21 -2.72 8.05
C ILE A 181 6.71 -2.81 8.34
N GLN A 182 6.33 -2.88 9.62
CA GLN A 182 4.94 -2.95 10.06
C GLN A 182 4.14 -1.69 9.67
N ALA A 183 4.76 -0.51 9.77
CA ALA A 183 4.18 0.74 9.26
C ALA A 183 3.95 0.65 7.74
N GLY A 184 4.93 0.15 7.00
CA GLY A 184 4.83 -0.10 5.56
C GLY A 184 3.70 -1.06 5.17
N GLN A 185 3.53 -2.16 5.93
CA GLN A 185 2.44 -3.12 5.75
C GLN A 185 1.09 -2.46 6.02
N THR A 186 1.00 -1.64 7.07
CA THR A 186 -0.22 -0.90 7.39
C THR A 186 -0.62 0.03 6.25
N ILE A 187 0.33 0.79 5.67
CA ILE A 187 0.08 1.66 4.51
C ILE A 187 -0.37 0.82 3.30
N ALA A 188 0.30 -0.31 3.03
CA ALA A 188 -0.07 -1.19 1.93
C ALA A 188 -1.48 -1.78 2.09
N PHE A 189 -1.84 -2.22 3.29
CA PHE A 189 -3.17 -2.74 3.59
C PHE A 189 -4.24 -1.63 3.48
N ARG A 190 -3.95 -0.44 3.99
CA ARG A 190 -4.83 0.73 3.83
C ARG A 190 -5.07 1.07 2.36
N LYS A 191 -4.03 1.01 1.53
CA LYS A 191 -4.15 1.28 0.09
C LYS A 191 -5.10 0.31 -0.61
N ILE A 192 -4.91 -1.00 -0.44
CA ILE A 192 -5.81 -1.99 -1.06
C ILE A 192 -7.25 -1.89 -0.56
N LEU A 193 -7.43 -1.50 0.70
CA LEU A 193 -8.75 -1.24 1.28
C LEU A 193 -9.40 0.01 0.68
N ALA A 194 -8.63 1.09 0.48
CA ALA A 194 -9.08 2.32 -0.17
C ALA A 194 -9.55 2.08 -1.61
N GLU A 195 -8.74 1.35 -2.38
CA GLU A 195 -9.05 0.99 -3.77
C GLU A 195 -10.33 0.15 -3.85
N ALA A 196 -10.50 -0.80 -2.92
CA ALA A 196 -11.73 -1.60 -2.84
C ALA A 196 -12.94 -0.75 -2.43
N ALA A 197 -12.78 0.22 -1.54
CA ALA A 197 -13.83 1.14 -1.10
C ALA A 197 -14.25 2.09 -2.21
N GLY A 198 -13.29 2.67 -2.93
CA GLY A 198 -13.53 3.50 -4.11
C GLY A 198 -14.34 2.76 -5.17
N GLU A 199 -13.99 1.51 -5.50
CA GLU A 199 -14.75 0.71 -6.46
C GLU A 199 -16.17 0.36 -5.98
N VAL A 200 -16.34 0.00 -4.70
CA VAL A 200 -17.68 -0.28 -4.15
C VAL A 200 -18.54 0.99 -4.14
N LEU A 201 -17.94 2.14 -3.84
CA LEU A 201 -18.65 3.42 -3.86
C LEU A 201 -19.00 3.85 -5.28
N GLU A 202 -18.13 3.63 -6.27
CA GLU A 202 -18.43 3.86 -7.68
C GLU A 202 -19.60 2.98 -8.17
N GLU A 203 -19.66 1.72 -7.72
CA GLU A 203 -20.75 0.80 -8.04
C GLU A 203 -22.10 1.21 -7.39
N LYS A 204 -22.07 1.78 -6.18
CA LYS A 204 -23.27 2.03 -5.37
C LYS A 204 -23.75 3.49 -5.35
N ALA A 205 -22.86 4.45 -5.53
CA ALA A 205 -23.13 5.88 -5.47
C ALA A 205 -22.19 6.69 -6.42
N PRO A 206 -22.26 6.46 -7.75
CA PRO A 206 -21.34 7.08 -8.72
C PRO A 206 -21.41 8.62 -8.74
N LEU A 207 -22.57 9.21 -8.43
CA LEU A 207 -22.72 10.66 -8.36
C LEU A 207 -21.88 11.29 -7.23
N ILE A 208 -21.73 10.58 -6.10
CA ILE A 208 -20.90 11.05 -4.97
C ILE A 208 -19.42 11.00 -5.36
N VAL A 209 -18.98 9.91 -6.00
CA VAL A 209 -17.59 9.79 -6.46
C VAL A 209 -17.25 10.85 -7.51
N SER A 210 -18.16 11.09 -8.46
CA SER A 210 -18.01 12.14 -9.47
C SER A 210 -17.88 13.53 -8.84
N LEU A 211 -18.72 13.84 -7.84
CA LEU A 211 -18.64 15.09 -7.09
C LEU A 211 -17.30 15.23 -6.37
N LEU A 212 -16.88 14.21 -5.61
CA LEU A 212 -15.61 14.22 -4.87
C LEU A 212 -14.40 14.35 -5.81
N SER A 213 -14.43 13.70 -6.97
CA SER A 213 -13.38 13.81 -7.98
C SER A 213 -13.30 15.20 -8.60
N GLY A 214 -14.46 15.81 -8.90
CA GLY A 214 -14.53 17.18 -9.42
C GLY A 214 -14.00 18.19 -8.41
N VAL A 215 -14.42 18.06 -7.14
CA VAL A 215 -14.03 18.96 -6.05
C VAL A 215 -12.55 18.81 -5.70
N SER A 216 -12.03 17.58 -5.62
CA SER A 216 -10.63 17.31 -5.28
C SER A 216 -9.64 18.03 -6.20
N LYS A 217 -9.96 18.13 -7.51
CA LYS A 217 -9.14 18.83 -8.51
C LYS A 217 -9.13 20.35 -8.36
N GLN A 218 -10.10 20.91 -7.64
CA GLN A 218 -10.29 22.35 -7.47
C GLN A 218 -9.89 22.82 -6.07
N LEU A 219 -9.43 21.93 -5.19
CA LEU A 219 -9.02 22.28 -3.84
C LEU A 219 -7.79 23.20 -3.87
N PRO A 220 -7.79 24.31 -3.10
CA PRO A 220 -6.62 25.16 -2.94
C PRO A 220 -5.40 24.38 -2.45
N THR A 221 -4.21 24.83 -2.87
CA THR A 221 -2.91 24.22 -2.53
C THR A 221 -2.06 25.09 -1.60
N ASP A 222 -2.69 26.09 -0.98
CA ASP A 222 -2.05 27.03 -0.06
C ASP A 222 -1.76 26.34 1.29
N ILE A 223 -0.62 26.66 1.90
CA ILE A 223 -0.19 26.12 3.19
C ILE A 223 -0.08 27.29 4.19
N PRO A 224 -0.65 27.21 5.40
CA PRO A 224 -1.45 26.10 5.94
C PRO A 224 -2.84 25.98 5.30
N GLU A 225 -3.33 24.74 5.13
CA GLU A 225 -4.65 24.50 4.57
C GLU A 225 -5.75 24.88 5.60
N LYS A 226 -6.85 25.49 5.13
CA LYS A 226 -8.03 25.74 5.98
C LYS A 226 -8.66 24.41 6.40
N ASP A 227 -9.19 24.34 7.62
CA ASP A 227 -9.78 23.11 8.18
C ASP A 227 -10.84 22.46 7.27
N GLU A 228 -11.66 23.27 6.60
CA GLU A 228 -12.68 22.79 5.65
C GLU A 228 -12.06 22.11 4.43
N VAL A 229 -10.98 22.68 3.88
CA VAL A 229 -10.22 22.13 2.74
C VAL A 229 -9.54 20.83 3.16
N LYS A 230 -8.92 20.82 4.35
CA LYS A 230 -8.31 19.62 4.94
C LYS A 230 -9.31 18.48 5.07
N ARG A 231 -10.49 18.74 5.64
CA ARG A 231 -11.54 17.71 5.79
C ARG A 231 -11.99 17.16 4.44
N LEU A 232 -12.29 18.05 3.49
CA LEU A 232 -12.75 17.64 2.16
C LEU A 232 -11.69 16.81 1.41
N ARG A 233 -10.41 17.17 1.58
CA ARG A 233 -9.27 16.41 1.08
C ARG A 233 -9.18 15.03 1.74
N LYS A 234 -9.27 14.94 3.08
CA LYS A 234 -9.30 13.66 3.81
C LYS A 234 -10.42 12.74 3.29
N VAL A 235 -11.61 13.29 3.04
CA VAL A 235 -12.73 12.53 2.45
C VAL A 235 -12.40 12.05 1.05
N ALA A 236 -11.87 12.90 0.17
CA ALA A 236 -11.51 12.50 -1.20
C ALA A 236 -10.42 11.41 -1.23
N ASN A 237 -9.44 11.45 -0.31
CA ASN A 237 -8.40 10.44 -0.22
C ASN A 237 -8.89 9.12 0.36
N SER A 238 -9.96 9.14 1.15
CA SER A 238 -10.47 7.93 1.76
C SER A 238 -10.92 6.90 0.73
N ILE A 239 -11.31 7.35 -0.47
CA ILE A 239 -11.84 6.55 -1.58
C ILE A 239 -10.91 6.50 -2.81
N ASP A 240 -9.62 6.81 -2.64
CA ASP A 240 -8.59 6.69 -3.69
C ASP A 240 -8.80 7.62 -4.93
N VAL A 241 -9.46 8.78 -4.75
CA VAL A 241 -9.87 9.64 -5.88
C VAL A 241 -8.83 10.72 -6.28
N GLY A 242 -7.90 11.08 -5.40
CA GLY A 242 -6.82 12.05 -5.67
C GLY A 242 -5.46 11.47 -5.33
N GLY A 243 -4.60 11.23 -6.32
CA GLY A 243 -3.27 10.61 -6.15
C GLY A 243 -2.42 11.26 -5.04
N GLY A 244 -1.48 10.49 -4.47
CA GLY A 244 -0.68 10.92 -3.31
C GLY A 244 -1.19 10.43 -1.96
N HIS A 245 -2.03 9.38 -1.97
CA HIS A 245 -2.73 8.82 -0.79
C HIS A 245 -1.84 8.57 0.42
N ASP A 246 -0.69 7.89 0.23
CA ASP A 246 0.19 7.51 1.33
C ASP A 246 0.73 8.75 2.07
N MET A 247 1.03 9.83 1.35
CA MET A 247 1.51 11.09 1.92
C MET A 247 0.41 11.83 2.67
N GLU A 248 -0.77 12.01 2.06
CA GLU A 248 -1.85 12.78 2.69
C GLU A 248 -2.45 12.02 3.90
N TRP A 249 -2.49 10.69 3.86
CA TRP A 249 -2.88 9.86 5.01
C TRP A 249 -1.83 9.93 6.13
N MET A 250 -0.54 9.83 5.80
CA MET A 250 0.54 9.96 6.78
C MET A 250 0.60 11.34 7.43
N HIS A 251 0.51 12.41 6.63
CA HIS A 251 0.48 13.81 7.10
C HIS A 251 -0.63 14.00 8.15
N SER A 252 -1.85 13.55 7.85
CA SER A 252 -2.98 13.65 8.78
C SER A 252 -2.72 12.96 10.12
N ILE A 253 -2.07 11.80 10.12
CA ILE A 253 -1.77 11.05 11.36
C ILE A 253 -0.66 11.78 12.14
N MET A 254 0.37 12.25 11.45
CA MET A 254 1.49 12.97 12.08
C MET A 254 1.05 14.31 12.68
N GLU A 255 0.11 15.01 12.03
CA GLU A 255 -0.52 16.22 12.54
C GLU A 255 -1.31 15.91 13.83
N GLU A 256 -2.20 14.91 13.80
CA GLU A 256 -3.04 14.48 14.93
C GLU A 256 -2.21 13.95 16.11
N ALA A 257 -1.12 13.22 15.85
CA ALA A 257 -0.22 12.68 16.86
C ALA A 257 0.79 13.69 17.40
N GLY A 258 0.92 14.88 16.80
CA GLY A 258 1.96 15.86 17.18
C GLY A 258 3.39 15.43 16.82
N ALA A 259 3.56 14.48 15.89
CA ALA A 259 4.85 13.99 15.41
C ALA A 259 5.60 15.07 14.60
N ALA A 260 6.91 14.94 14.39
CA ALA A 260 7.75 15.91 13.67
C ALA A 260 7.83 17.32 14.29
N SER A 261 7.63 17.44 15.61
CA SER A 261 7.70 18.72 16.33
C SER A 261 9.12 19.13 16.70
N ASP A 262 10.03 18.17 16.81
CA ASP A 262 11.43 18.37 17.19
C ASP A 262 12.37 18.43 15.97
N GLY A 263 13.51 19.13 16.13
CA GLY A 263 14.53 19.27 15.08
C GLY A 263 15.20 17.96 14.67
N SER A 264 15.12 16.90 15.48
CA SER A 264 15.73 15.58 15.18
C SER A 264 15.14 14.93 13.93
N TRP A 265 13.92 15.31 13.52
CA TRP A 265 13.30 14.80 12.30
C TRP A 265 14.03 15.19 11.02
N THR A 266 14.89 16.21 11.05
CA THR A 266 15.80 16.54 9.93
C THR A 266 16.82 15.42 9.66
N LEU A 267 17.11 14.58 10.66
CA LEU A 267 18.06 13.47 10.59
C LEU A 267 17.41 12.17 10.09
N LEU A 268 16.10 12.17 9.83
CA LEU A 268 15.35 10.98 9.40
C LEU A 268 15.96 10.29 8.16
N PRO A 269 16.39 10.99 7.09
CA PRO A 269 17.08 10.35 5.97
C PRO A 269 18.35 9.59 6.37
N HIS A 270 19.10 10.11 7.35
CA HIS A 270 20.32 9.46 7.85
C HIS A 270 19.98 8.21 8.66
N LEU A 271 18.98 8.29 9.55
CA LEU A 271 18.51 7.14 10.32
C LEU A 271 18.04 6.00 9.41
N PHE A 272 17.23 6.30 8.40
CA PHE A 272 16.80 5.27 7.47
C PHE A 272 17.95 4.71 6.64
N ALA A 273 18.96 5.52 6.31
CA ALA A 273 20.12 5.04 5.57
C ALA A 273 20.94 4.01 6.37
N THR A 274 20.96 4.13 7.70
CA THR A 274 21.72 3.20 8.57
C THR A 274 21.13 1.80 8.57
N PHE A 275 19.86 1.63 8.17
CA PHE A 275 19.23 0.32 8.01
C PHE A 275 19.96 -0.56 6.99
N MET A 276 20.74 0.04 6.08
CA MET A 276 21.57 -0.71 5.12
C MET A 276 22.66 -1.56 5.77
N VAL A 277 22.97 -1.35 7.06
CA VAL A 277 23.97 -2.12 7.83
C VAL A 277 23.35 -3.30 8.59
N SER A 278 22.02 -3.35 8.71
CA SER A 278 21.32 -4.35 9.51
C SER A 278 21.59 -5.80 9.08
N ASN A 279 21.45 -6.73 10.04
CA ASN A 279 21.56 -8.16 9.78
C ASN A 279 20.37 -8.72 8.98
N ILE A 280 19.26 -7.98 8.87
CA ILE A 280 18.09 -8.38 8.11
C ILE A 280 18.42 -8.73 6.65
N TRP A 281 19.43 -8.07 6.07
CA TRP A 281 19.88 -8.29 4.70
C TRP A 281 20.50 -9.66 4.47
N THR A 282 20.94 -10.35 5.52
CA THR A 282 21.58 -11.67 5.41
C THR A 282 20.62 -12.79 5.02
N THR A 283 19.36 -12.68 5.42
CA THR A 283 18.30 -13.64 5.12
C THR A 283 17.35 -13.14 4.03
N THR A 284 17.60 -11.94 3.49
CA THR A 284 16.73 -11.30 2.52
C THR A 284 16.88 -11.92 1.14
N THR A 285 15.76 -12.34 0.56
CA THR A 285 15.68 -12.78 -0.84
C THR A 285 14.56 -12.03 -1.55
N TYR A 286 14.84 -11.62 -2.79
CA TYR A 286 13.85 -11.00 -3.67
C TYR A 286 13.23 -12.05 -4.57
N ASP A 287 11.90 -12.11 -4.59
CA ASP A 287 11.13 -13.01 -5.41
C ASP A 287 10.35 -12.22 -6.48
N ILE A 288 10.69 -12.49 -7.74
CA ILE A 288 10.04 -11.87 -8.91
C ILE A 288 8.55 -12.23 -8.98
N THR A 289 8.18 -13.44 -8.57
CA THR A 289 6.80 -13.93 -8.72
C THR A 289 5.84 -13.17 -7.82
N THR A 290 6.27 -12.82 -6.61
CA THR A 290 5.53 -11.99 -5.68
C THR A 290 5.77 -10.50 -5.89
N GLY A 291 6.89 -10.14 -6.54
CA GLY A 291 7.32 -8.76 -6.77
C GLY A 291 7.88 -8.10 -5.52
N GLY A 292 8.32 -8.89 -4.52
CA GLY A 292 8.69 -8.41 -3.21
C GLY A 292 9.77 -9.24 -2.53
N PHE A 293 10.11 -8.85 -1.30
CA PHE A 293 11.08 -9.55 -0.46
C PHE A 293 10.38 -10.49 0.52
N ASN A 294 11.06 -11.59 0.85
CA ASN A 294 10.58 -12.60 1.80
C ASN A 294 10.26 -12.04 3.20
N ASN A 295 10.89 -10.94 3.59
CA ASN A 295 10.76 -10.26 4.89
C ASN A 295 10.05 -8.89 4.80
N ASN A 296 9.29 -8.62 3.73
CA ASN A 296 8.55 -7.37 3.54
C ASN A 296 9.40 -6.08 3.46
N LEU A 297 10.68 -6.15 3.09
CA LEU A 297 11.48 -4.93 2.92
C LEU A 297 10.93 -3.97 1.85
N HIS A 298 10.15 -4.42 0.86
CA HIS A 298 9.44 -3.51 -0.05
C HIS A 298 8.35 -2.69 0.66
N CYS A 299 7.82 -3.16 1.80
CA CYS A 299 6.96 -2.37 2.68
C CYS A 299 7.77 -1.32 3.44
N LEU A 300 8.99 -1.64 3.89
CA LEU A 300 9.90 -0.63 4.46
C LEU A 300 10.13 0.54 3.49
N ALA A 301 10.33 0.26 2.19
CA ALA A 301 10.45 1.32 1.18
C ALA A 301 9.21 2.25 1.13
N ARG A 302 8.01 1.68 1.24
CA ARG A 302 6.75 2.44 1.33
C ARG A 302 6.66 3.27 2.61
N CYS A 303 7.09 2.72 3.75
CA CYS A 303 7.19 3.45 5.01
C CYS A 303 8.13 4.66 4.88
N ILE A 304 9.36 4.45 4.39
CA ILE A 304 10.35 5.51 4.21
C ILE A 304 9.78 6.64 3.35
N ASN A 305 9.17 6.30 2.21
CA ASN A 305 8.55 7.29 1.33
C ASN A 305 7.43 8.08 2.03
N ALA A 306 6.51 7.40 2.71
CA ALA A 306 5.37 8.04 3.35
C ALA A 306 5.79 8.90 4.56
N VAL A 307 6.68 8.41 5.42
CA VAL A 307 7.12 9.09 6.64
C VAL A 307 8.02 10.29 6.33
N ILE A 308 8.91 10.21 5.33
CA ILE A 308 9.66 11.39 4.87
C ILE A 308 8.68 12.42 4.29
N ALA A 309 7.75 11.98 3.44
CA ALA A 309 6.80 12.90 2.81
C ALA A 309 5.89 13.60 3.86
N GLY A 310 5.34 12.84 4.80
CA GLY A 310 4.52 13.37 5.88
C GLY A 310 5.30 14.29 6.83
N SER A 311 6.52 13.93 7.21
CA SER A 311 7.32 14.72 8.17
C SER A 311 7.73 16.08 7.60
N GLU A 312 8.16 16.14 6.33
CA GLU A 312 8.51 17.39 5.66
C GLU A 312 7.28 18.28 5.43
N PHE A 313 6.12 17.68 5.12
CA PHE A 313 4.86 18.44 5.01
C PHE A 313 4.51 19.09 6.35
N VAL A 314 4.44 18.30 7.44
CA VAL A 314 4.10 18.81 8.78
C VAL A 314 5.09 19.87 9.25
N ARG A 315 6.39 19.71 8.99
CA ARG A 315 7.41 20.70 9.36
C ARG A 315 7.23 22.02 8.63
N LEU A 316 6.96 21.98 7.32
CA LEU A 316 6.73 23.21 6.56
C LEU A 316 5.46 23.92 7.04
N GLU A 317 4.37 23.18 7.24
CA GLU A 317 3.11 23.72 7.74
C GLU A 317 3.29 24.42 9.09
N ARG A 318 4.00 23.81 10.04
CA ARG A 318 4.28 24.43 11.35
C ARG A 318 5.18 25.65 11.25
N THR A 319 6.17 25.63 10.36
CA THR A 319 7.05 26.78 10.15
C THR A 319 6.25 27.98 9.63
N GLU A 320 5.31 27.76 8.73
CA GLU A 320 4.43 28.81 8.19
C GLU A 320 3.39 29.29 9.23
N GLN A 321 2.84 28.38 10.04
CA GLN A 321 1.98 28.75 11.18
C GLN A 321 2.73 29.62 12.21
N GLN A 322 4.02 29.36 12.46
CA GLN A 322 4.85 30.19 13.34
C GLN A 322 5.22 31.54 12.70
N ARG A 323 5.30 31.60 11.36
CA ARG A 323 5.59 32.83 10.62
C ARG A 323 4.41 33.78 10.49
N GLN A 324 3.17 33.29 10.51
CA GLN A 324 1.99 34.14 10.59
C GLN A 324 1.99 34.86 11.95
N PRO A 325 2.33 36.16 12.03
CA PRO A 325 2.44 36.84 13.30
C PRO A 325 1.05 36.99 13.90
N LEU A 326 0.94 36.80 15.21
CA LEU A 326 -0.14 37.37 16.00
C LEU A 326 -0.24 38.85 15.60
N SER A 327 -1.35 39.24 14.98
CA SER A 327 -1.66 40.60 14.55
C SER A 327 -1.77 41.53 15.77
N ASN A 328 -0.65 41.81 16.44
CA ASN A 328 -0.50 42.86 17.43
C ASN A 328 -0.03 44.13 16.71
N GLY A 329 -0.94 44.73 15.95
CA GLY A 329 -1.16 46.17 15.81
C GLY A 329 -0.03 47.15 15.45
N HIS A 330 1.26 46.82 15.39
CA HIS A 330 2.33 47.81 15.18
C HIS A 330 3.29 47.41 14.05
N ALA A 331 3.26 48.24 13.00
CA ALA A 331 4.21 48.40 11.91
C ALA A 331 4.56 47.12 11.11
N ALA A 332 3.66 46.72 10.21
CA ALA A 332 4.01 45.81 9.13
C ALA A 332 4.83 46.57 8.07
N GLU A 333 6.15 46.35 8.03
CA GLU A 333 6.87 46.44 6.77
C GLU A 333 6.22 45.46 5.79
N MET A 334 5.81 45.97 4.63
CA MET A 334 5.24 45.19 3.54
C MET A 334 6.30 44.25 2.95
N VAL A 335 6.48 43.08 3.57
CA VAL A 335 6.98 41.90 2.86
C VAL A 335 5.73 41.13 2.45
N GLU A 336 5.40 41.12 1.16
CA GLU A 336 4.38 40.21 0.64
C GLU A 336 4.75 38.79 1.10
N PRO A 337 3.87 38.06 1.78
CA PRO A 337 4.16 36.68 2.13
C PRO A 337 4.23 35.90 0.82
N ASP A 338 5.43 35.45 0.42
CA ASP A 338 5.59 34.47 -0.64
C ASP A 338 4.65 33.30 -0.32
N ILE A 339 3.65 33.08 -1.19
CA ILE A 339 2.65 32.03 -0.98
C ILE A 339 3.38 30.70 -1.05
N VAL A 340 3.64 30.10 0.12
CA VAL A 340 4.23 28.77 0.22
C VAL A 340 3.20 27.77 -0.29
N SER A 341 3.50 27.21 -1.46
CA SER A 341 2.64 26.23 -2.12
C SER A 341 3.11 24.80 -1.83
N ARG A 342 2.23 23.83 -2.11
CA ARG A 342 2.59 22.40 -2.14
C ARG A 342 3.83 22.09 -2.97
N THR A 343 4.17 22.88 -3.99
CA THR A 343 5.39 22.70 -4.78
C THR A 343 6.66 22.83 -3.93
N THR A 344 6.66 23.71 -2.93
CA THR A 344 7.77 23.84 -1.97
C THR A 344 7.89 22.60 -1.09
N VAL A 345 6.75 22.03 -0.64
CA VAL A 345 6.74 20.76 0.10
C VAL A 345 7.36 19.66 -0.76
N GLU A 346 6.92 19.52 -2.02
CA GLU A 346 7.47 18.52 -2.92
C GLU A 346 8.98 18.68 -3.12
N ALA A 347 9.50 19.91 -3.20
CA ALA A 347 10.92 20.18 -3.31
C ALA A 347 11.69 19.70 -2.06
N ASN A 348 11.15 19.97 -0.86
CA ASN A 348 11.74 19.50 0.40
C ASN A 348 11.73 17.97 0.48
N ILE A 349 10.61 17.33 0.12
CA ILE A 349 10.52 15.86 0.08
C ILE A 349 11.53 15.28 -0.90
N LYS A 350 11.63 15.85 -2.11
CA LYS A 350 12.63 15.44 -3.12
C LYS A 350 14.05 15.54 -2.56
N SER A 351 14.39 16.64 -1.88
CA SER A 351 15.71 16.83 -1.29
C SER A 351 16.02 15.81 -0.19
N ALA A 352 15.06 15.51 0.69
CA ALA A 352 15.20 14.52 1.75
C ALA A 352 15.35 13.09 1.19
N MET A 353 14.58 12.75 0.17
CA MET A 353 14.68 11.46 -0.52
C MET A 353 16.01 11.31 -1.29
N GLN A 354 16.49 12.38 -1.93
CA GLN A 354 17.82 12.39 -2.56
C GLN A 354 18.93 12.19 -1.54
N LEU A 355 18.85 12.85 -0.38
CA LEU A 355 19.79 12.67 0.72
C LEU A 355 19.78 11.22 1.22
N TYR A 356 18.60 10.63 1.44
CA TYR A 356 18.45 9.23 1.81
C TYR A 356 19.18 8.30 0.80
N VAL A 357 18.89 8.43 -0.49
CA VAL A 357 19.49 7.57 -1.53
C VAL A 357 20.99 7.74 -1.60
N LYS A 358 21.50 8.98 -1.54
CA LYS A 358 22.93 9.24 -1.49
C LYS A 358 23.58 8.53 -0.30
N CYS A 359 23.01 8.69 0.90
CA CYS A 359 23.52 8.07 2.11
C CYS A 359 23.51 6.54 2.04
N SER A 360 22.39 5.96 1.61
CA SER A 360 22.26 4.52 1.45
C SER A 360 23.21 3.96 0.39
N ALA A 361 23.37 4.63 -0.75
CA ALA A 361 24.26 4.16 -1.80
C ALA A 361 25.72 4.14 -1.34
N VAL A 362 26.18 5.17 -0.60
CA VAL A 362 27.51 5.18 -0.01
C VAL A 362 27.69 3.96 0.91
N ILE A 363 26.81 3.77 1.90
CA ILE A 363 26.89 2.66 2.86
C ILE A 363 26.86 1.29 2.18
N VAL A 364 26.01 1.13 1.16
CA VAL A 364 25.90 -0.14 0.41
C VAL A 364 27.18 -0.42 -0.37
N LEU A 365 27.73 0.58 -1.07
CA LEU A 365 28.92 0.43 -1.89
C LEU A 365 30.20 0.29 -1.05
N ASP A 366 30.26 0.88 0.13
CA ASP A 366 31.34 0.67 1.10
C ASP A 366 31.44 -0.80 1.51
N SER A 367 30.29 -1.47 1.69
CA SER A 367 30.22 -2.89 2.05
C SER A 367 30.57 -3.84 0.89
N TRP A 368 30.94 -3.29 -0.28
CA TRP A 368 31.30 -4.06 -1.48
C TRP A 368 32.67 -4.70 -1.37
N GLY A 369 32.67 -5.99 -0.99
CA GLY A 369 33.82 -6.88 -1.10
C GLY A 369 33.45 -8.21 -1.78
N ASP A 370 34.45 -8.92 -2.31
CA ASP A 370 34.26 -10.16 -3.07
C ASP A 370 33.52 -11.27 -2.29
N ASN A 371 33.63 -11.28 -0.95
CA ASN A 371 32.97 -12.25 -0.08
C ASN A 371 31.52 -11.89 0.32
N ASN A 372 31.07 -10.65 0.07
CA ASN A 372 29.77 -10.14 0.54
C ASN A 372 28.76 -9.90 -0.59
N ARG A 373 29.04 -10.38 -1.80
CA ARG A 373 28.22 -10.09 -3.00
C ARG A 373 26.74 -10.50 -2.85
N SER A 374 26.46 -11.59 -2.13
CA SER A 374 25.08 -12.06 -1.88
C SER A 374 24.27 -11.09 -1.02
N LEU A 375 24.91 -10.33 -0.13
CA LEU A 375 24.25 -9.40 0.80
C LEU A 375 23.93 -8.05 0.15
N ILE A 376 24.65 -7.70 -0.91
CA ILE A 376 24.53 -6.40 -1.59
C ILE A 376 23.38 -6.41 -2.59
N ILE A 377 23.16 -7.54 -3.27
CA ILE A 377 22.13 -7.68 -4.30
C ILE A 377 20.75 -7.25 -3.78
N PRO A 378 20.25 -7.77 -2.62
CA PRO A 378 18.96 -7.34 -2.09
C PRO A 378 18.89 -5.85 -1.76
N LYS A 379 19.99 -5.25 -1.27
CA LYS A 379 20.06 -3.81 -0.95
C LYS A 379 19.92 -2.95 -2.21
N LEU A 380 20.58 -3.33 -3.29
CA LEU A 380 20.49 -2.63 -4.57
C LEU A 380 19.11 -2.76 -5.20
N VAL A 381 18.52 -3.97 -5.16
CA VAL A 381 17.14 -4.20 -5.60
C VAL A 381 16.17 -3.36 -4.77
N PHE A 382 16.38 -3.25 -3.46
CA PHE A 382 15.54 -2.43 -2.59
C PHE A 382 15.59 -0.94 -2.97
N LEU A 383 16.78 -0.40 -3.26
CA LEU A 383 16.92 1.00 -3.69
C LEU A 383 16.24 1.26 -5.05
N ASP A 384 16.28 0.31 -5.97
CA ASP A 384 15.52 0.39 -7.22
C ASP A 384 14.00 0.34 -6.98
N GLN A 385 13.52 -0.60 -6.16
CA GLN A 385 12.10 -0.69 -5.78
C GLN A 385 11.60 0.57 -5.06
N LEU A 386 12.44 1.27 -4.29
CA LEU A 386 12.07 2.55 -3.68
C LEU A 386 11.79 3.62 -4.74
N CYS A 387 12.58 3.66 -5.83
CA CYS A 387 12.34 4.58 -6.95
C CYS A 387 11.04 4.25 -7.70
N ASP A 388 10.61 2.99 -7.68
CA ASP A 388 9.33 2.57 -8.28
C ASP A 388 8.14 2.98 -7.43
N ILE A 389 8.29 2.95 -6.11
CA ILE A 389 7.24 3.28 -5.15
C ILE A 389 7.08 4.80 -4.98
N SER A 390 8.18 5.55 -5.04
CA SER A 390 8.17 6.99 -4.75
C SER A 390 7.96 7.85 -6.00
N CYS A 391 6.93 8.70 -5.98
CA CYS A 391 6.76 9.74 -7.01
C CYS A 391 7.77 10.90 -6.88
N TYR A 392 8.50 10.98 -5.77
CA TYR A 392 9.47 12.05 -5.48
C TYR A 392 10.89 11.66 -5.91
N LEU A 393 11.14 10.39 -6.21
CA LEU A 393 12.48 9.87 -6.47
C LEU A 393 12.56 9.28 -7.88
N PRO A 394 12.93 10.08 -8.90
CA PRO A 394 13.15 9.52 -10.24
C PRO A 394 14.37 8.61 -10.23
N ARG A 395 14.32 7.52 -11.02
CA ARG A 395 15.44 6.56 -11.17
C ARG A 395 16.77 7.22 -11.60
N SER A 396 16.70 8.38 -12.26
CA SER A 396 17.89 9.17 -12.61
C SER A 396 18.70 9.62 -11.38
N THR A 397 18.06 9.78 -10.22
CA THR A 397 18.75 10.09 -8.96
C THR A 397 19.61 8.92 -8.51
N LEU A 398 19.08 7.69 -8.61
CA LEU A 398 19.82 6.49 -8.26
C LEU A 398 21.00 6.26 -9.21
N GLU A 399 20.82 6.55 -10.51
CA GLU A 399 21.87 6.39 -11.54
C GLU A 399 23.17 7.15 -11.23
N ILE A 400 23.05 8.31 -10.55
CA ILE A 400 24.21 9.14 -10.15
C ILE A 400 25.11 8.37 -9.17
N HIS A 401 24.54 7.45 -8.38
CA HIS A 401 25.25 6.73 -7.33
C HIS A 401 25.46 5.24 -7.67
N VAL A 402 24.52 4.62 -8.38
CA VAL A 402 24.55 3.20 -8.76
C VAL A 402 24.22 3.08 -10.25
N PRO A 403 25.18 2.72 -11.11
CA PRO A 403 24.93 2.56 -12.54
C PRO A 403 23.86 1.50 -12.86
N TYR A 404 22.90 1.83 -13.72
CA TYR A 404 21.80 0.94 -14.11
C TYR A 404 22.28 -0.36 -14.76
N ALA A 405 23.47 -0.35 -15.36
CA ALA A 405 24.08 -1.57 -15.90
C ALA A 405 24.21 -2.69 -14.83
N ILE A 406 24.48 -2.32 -13.57
CA ILE A 406 24.56 -3.27 -12.45
C ILE A 406 23.18 -3.85 -12.15
N LEU A 407 22.18 -2.98 -11.96
CA LEU A 407 20.80 -3.37 -11.69
C LEU A 407 20.23 -4.26 -12.80
N ARG A 408 20.46 -3.87 -14.07
CA ARG A 408 20.06 -4.67 -15.24
C ARG A 408 20.67 -6.06 -15.24
N SER A 409 21.95 -6.19 -14.86
CA SER A 409 22.62 -7.49 -14.76
C SER A 409 22.01 -8.34 -13.64
N ILE A 410 21.73 -7.73 -12.48
CA ILE A 410 21.08 -8.40 -11.33
C ILE A 410 19.72 -8.94 -11.74
N TYR A 411 18.84 -8.10 -12.30
CA TYR A 411 17.52 -8.54 -12.74
C TYR A 411 17.62 -9.64 -13.80
N ARG A 412 18.51 -9.50 -14.80
CA ARG A 412 18.71 -10.56 -15.81
C ARG A 412 19.07 -11.92 -15.18
N GLN A 413 19.88 -11.93 -14.13
CA GLN A 413 20.21 -13.15 -13.40
C GLN A 413 19.00 -13.71 -12.65
N HIS A 414 18.23 -12.87 -11.95
CA HIS A 414 17.02 -13.32 -11.25
C HIS A 414 15.99 -13.89 -12.23
N TYR A 415 15.68 -13.18 -13.33
CA TYR A 415 14.73 -13.66 -14.34
C TYR A 415 15.24 -14.93 -15.05
N GLY A 416 16.55 -15.02 -15.35
CA GLY A 416 17.15 -16.21 -15.95
C GLY A 416 17.05 -17.46 -15.06
N SER A 417 17.28 -17.30 -13.76
CA SER A 417 17.15 -18.38 -12.76
C SER A 417 15.69 -18.80 -12.53
N SER A 418 14.74 -17.86 -12.52
CA SER A 418 13.31 -18.17 -12.39
C SER A 418 12.77 -18.95 -13.59
N PHE A 419 13.21 -18.63 -14.82
CA PHE A 419 12.86 -19.42 -16.01
C PHE A 419 13.44 -20.84 -15.98
N ALA A 420 14.65 -21.03 -15.42
CA ALA A 420 15.22 -22.36 -15.24
C ALA A 420 14.46 -23.20 -14.19
N ALA A 421 13.94 -22.58 -13.13
CA ALA A 421 13.13 -23.26 -12.11
C ALA A 421 11.71 -23.65 -12.58
N MET A 422 11.19 -23.01 -13.64
CA MET A 422 9.89 -23.31 -14.24
C MET A 422 9.92 -24.41 -15.31
N ILE A 423 11.07 -25.02 -15.59
CA ILE A 423 11.19 -26.19 -16.47
C ILE A 423 11.35 -27.44 -15.58
N PRO A 424 10.30 -28.25 -15.35
CA PRO A 424 10.51 -29.62 -14.94
C PRO A 424 11.21 -30.34 -16.09
N GLU A 425 12.36 -30.96 -15.83
CA GLU A 425 12.96 -31.92 -16.75
C GLU A 425 11.95 -33.05 -17.06
N GLN A 426 11.21 -32.90 -18.16
CA GLN A 426 10.62 -34.02 -18.88
C GLN A 426 11.59 -34.42 -19.98
N SER A 427 12.67 -35.08 -19.61
CA SER A 427 13.53 -35.82 -20.53
C SER A 427 12.78 -37.09 -20.98
N THR A 428 11.92 -36.96 -21.99
CA THR A 428 11.47 -38.09 -22.80
C THR A 428 12.19 -38.04 -24.15
N PRO A 429 12.90 -39.10 -24.58
CA PRO A 429 13.60 -39.09 -25.85
C PRO A 429 12.57 -39.32 -26.97
N SER A 430 12.32 -38.30 -27.79
CA SER A 430 11.58 -38.49 -29.04
C SER A 430 12.52 -39.03 -30.13
N PRO A 431 12.20 -40.15 -30.79
CA PRO A 431 13.07 -40.76 -31.78
C PRO A 431 12.71 -40.23 -33.17
N ARG A 432 13.51 -39.32 -33.72
CA ARG A 432 13.58 -39.13 -35.19
C ARG A 432 15.02 -38.88 -35.62
N GLN A 433 15.65 -39.95 -36.05
CA GLN A 433 16.86 -39.95 -36.89
C GLN A 433 16.57 -39.26 -38.22
N SER A 434 17.51 -38.44 -38.69
CA SER A 434 17.98 -38.35 -40.10
C SER A 434 19.16 -37.37 -40.17
N PRO A 435 20.10 -37.53 -41.13
CA PRO A 435 21.53 -37.62 -40.80
C PRO A 435 22.38 -36.40 -41.19
N LEU A 436 23.60 -36.42 -40.64
CA LEU A 436 24.77 -35.61 -40.96
C LEU A 436 24.92 -35.26 -42.45
N ILE A 437 25.11 -33.96 -42.72
CA ILE A 437 26.01 -33.48 -43.78
C ILE A 437 26.89 -32.40 -43.16
N SER A 438 28.13 -32.79 -42.89
CA SER A 438 29.26 -31.92 -42.60
C SER A 438 29.77 -31.29 -43.89
N LEU A 439 29.83 -29.96 -43.93
CA LEU A 439 30.65 -29.22 -44.89
C LEU A 439 31.18 -27.95 -44.21
N ASN A 440 32.41 -28.07 -43.71
CA ASN A 440 33.29 -26.93 -43.51
C ASN A 440 33.49 -26.23 -44.86
N HIS A 441 33.57 -24.89 -44.88
CA HIS A 441 34.67 -24.14 -45.50
C HIS A 441 34.38 -22.61 -45.50
N SER A 442 35.25 -21.92 -44.75
CA SER A 442 35.98 -20.69 -45.13
C SER A 442 35.22 -19.37 -45.44
N SER A 443 35.47 -18.38 -44.58
CA SER A 443 35.37 -16.94 -44.85
C SER A 443 36.19 -16.52 -46.09
N PRO A 444 35.99 -15.30 -46.63
CA PRO A 444 36.80 -14.19 -46.12
C PRO A 444 36.10 -12.82 -46.05
N ALA A 445 36.55 -12.00 -45.11
CA ALA A 445 36.47 -10.54 -45.17
C ALA A 445 37.82 -10.00 -45.67
N ALA A 446 37.82 -9.04 -46.60
CA ALA A 446 38.95 -8.16 -46.87
C ALA A 446 38.45 -6.79 -47.40
N ARG A 447 39.01 -5.73 -46.82
CA ARG A 447 38.77 -4.30 -47.08
C ARG A 447 39.71 -3.76 -48.19
N SER A 448 39.27 -2.64 -48.78
CA SER A 448 40.07 -1.55 -49.41
C SER A 448 40.67 -1.87 -50.80
N ASN A 449 40.62 -1.02 -51.83
CA ASN A 449 40.87 0.42 -51.85
C ASN A 449 40.53 1.06 -53.23
N ARG A 450 40.39 2.39 -53.24
CA ARG A 450 40.55 3.39 -54.34
C ARG A 450 39.53 3.52 -55.49
N GLY A 451 38.95 4.72 -55.55
CA GLY A 451 39.22 5.67 -56.64
C GLY A 451 38.01 6.31 -57.32
N GLY A 452 37.93 7.66 -57.29
CA GLY A 452 37.31 8.42 -58.37
C GLY A 452 36.18 9.39 -58.01
N ASN A 453 36.58 10.64 -57.72
CA ASN A 453 35.91 11.92 -57.99
C ASN A 453 34.54 11.90 -58.69
N SER A 454 33.56 12.61 -58.11
CA SER A 454 32.99 13.85 -58.68
C SER A 454 31.69 14.25 -57.95
N THR A 455 31.69 15.41 -57.29
CA THR A 455 30.50 16.25 -57.08
C THR A 455 30.24 17.06 -58.37
N PRO A 456 29.02 17.55 -58.67
CA PRO A 456 28.51 18.72 -57.96
C PRO A 456 26.98 18.84 -57.77
N GLN A 457 26.63 19.54 -56.68
CA GLN A 457 25.66 20.63 -56.50
C GLN A 457 24.24 20.65 -57.10
N SER A 458 23.39 21.37 -56.32
CA SER A 458 22.12 22.06 -56.63
C SER A 458 20.88 21.15 -56.61
N SER A 459 19.70 21.53 -56.10
CA SER A 459 19.04 22.79 -55.70
C SER A 459 17.86 22.39 -54.79
N VAL A 460 17.60 23.01 -53.65
CA VAL A 460 16.75 24.20 -53.42
C VAL A 460 15.28 24.06 -53.90
N GLN A 461 14.37 24.44 -53.00
CA GLN A 461 12.91 24.65 -53.05
C GLN A 461 12.01 23.45 -52.71
N ASN A 462 11.24 23.45 -51.61
CA ASN A 462 10.21 24.34 -51.05
C ASN A 462 8.77 24.04 -51.49
N SER A 463 7.92 24.05 -50.46
CA SER A 463 6.45 24.14 -50.46
C SER A 463 5.69 22.86 -50.82
N GLY A 464 4.58 22.53 -50.16
CA GLY A 464 3.83 23.25 -49.15
C GLY A 464 2.51 22.51 -48.89
N TYR A 465 2.07 22.56 -47.63
CA TYR A 465 0.68 22.64 -47.15
C TYR A 465 -0.45 22.13 -48.07
N SER A 466 -1.30 21.26 -47.51
CA SER A 466 -2.65 21.69 -47.06
C SER A 466 -3.40 20.59 -46.28
N ASN A 467 -4.10 21.09 -45.27
CA ASN A 467 -5.01 20.42 -44.33
C ASN A 467 -6.38 20.08 -44.92
N ALA A 468 -7.19 19.42 -44.06
CA ALA A 468 -8.66 19.40 -43.99
C ALA A 468 -9.37 18.32 -44.83
N SER A 469 -10.44 17.65 -44.39
CA SER A 469 -11.19 17.62 -43.13
C SER A 469 -12.33 16.59 -43.28
N SER A 470 -12.68 15.94 -42.16
CA SER A 470 -14.02 15.49 -41.69
C SER A 470 -15.17 15.14 -42.66
N LEU A 471 -15.83 14.00 -42.40
CA LEU A 471 -17.28 13.80 -42.08
C LEU A 471 -17.63 12.30 -42.33
N GLN A 472 -17.99 11.49 -41.33
CA GLN A 472 -19.31 11.29 -40.68
C GLN A 472 -20.46 10.81 -41.59
N HIS A 473 -20.92 9.57 -41.31
CA HIS A 473 -22.27 8.96 -41.37
C HIS A 473 -22.07 7.44 -41.58
N GLY A 474 -22.79 6.48 -41.01
CA GLY A 474 -24.06 6.46 -40.27
C GLY A 474 -24.89 5.24 -40.76
N ALA A 475 -25.25 4.36 -39.81
CA ALA A 475 -26.32 3.34 -39.85
C ALA A 475 -26.13 2.00 -40.61
N GLY A 476 -26.56 0.89 -39.97
CA GLY A 476 -26.87 -0.38 -40.64
C GLY A 476 -26.76 -1.67 -39.80
N GLU A 477 -27.85 -2.01 -39.12
CA GLU A 477 -28.18 -3.24 -38.35
C GLU A 477 -27.61 -4.59 -38.82
N LYS A 478 -27.33 -5.49 -37.85
CA LYS A 478 -27.70 -6.92 -37.94
C LYS A 478 -27.85 -7.58 -36.56
N GLN A 479 -29.07 -8.07 -36.32
CA GLN A 479 -29.52 -8.88 -35.19
C GLN A 479 -28.88 -10.28 -35.19
N THR A 480 -28.55 -10.82 -34.02
CA THR A 480 -28.74 -12.26 -33.73
C THR A 480 -29.22 -12.45 -32.30
N ARG A 481 -30.53 -12.72 -32.19
CA ARG A 481 -31.22 -13.27 -31.02
C ARG A 481 -30.70 -14.70 -30.74
N ARG A 482 -30.43 -15.02 -29.47
CA ARG A 482 -30.71 -16.36 -28.91
C ARG A 482 -31.41 -16.18 -27.57
N ARG A 483 -32.72 -16.38 -27.61
CA ARG A 483 -33.64 -16.47 -26.47
C ARG A 483 -34.16 -17.92 -26.53
N SER A 484 -33.94 -18.71 -25.50
CA SER A 484 -34.65 -19.97 -25.29
C SER A 484 -35.23 -19.93 -23.88
N GLY A 485 -36.56 -19.86 -23.84
CA GLY A 485 -37.38 -19.97 -22.64
C GLY A 485 -37.62 -21.43 -22.22
N PRO A 486 -38.57 -21.65 -21.30
CA PRO A 486 -38.47 -22.65 -20.23
C PRO A 486 -39.16 -23.99 -20.55
N LEU A 487 -38.78 -25.03 -19.82
CA LEU A 487 -39.49 -26.32 -19.78
C LEU A 487 -40.03 -26.53 -18.36
N GLU A 488 -41.33 -26.40 -18.20
CA GLU A 488 -42.12 -26.99 -17.11
C GLU A 488 -43.11 -28.01 -17.69
N TYR A 489 -43.21 -29.16 -17.03
CA TYR A 489 -44.31 -30.14 -16.91
C TYR A 489 -43.62 -31.44 -16.42
N GLY A 490 -43.99 -32.14 -15.35
CA GLY A 490 -45.06 -31.99 -14.38
C GLY A 490 -45.06 -33.23 -13.46
N THR A 491 -45.60 -33.02 -12.26
CA THR A 491 -46.44 -33.94 -11.46
C THR A 491 -45.92 -35.28 -10.87
N ASN A 492 -46.11 -35.35 -9.55
CA ASN A 492 -46.66 -36.44 -8.73
C ASN A 492 -45.80 -37.64 -8.32
N ARG A 493 -45.41 -37.64 -7.04
CA ARG A 493 -45.66 -38.81 -6.16
C ARG A 493 -45.86 -38.41 -4.69
N LYS A 494 -47.09 -38.61 -4.20
CA LYS A 494 -47.51 -38.66 -2.78
C LYS A 494 -47.00 -39.95 -2.13
N VAL A 495 -46.46 -39.88 -0.90
CA VAL A 495 -46.66 -40.83 0.24
C VAL A 495 -46.23 -40.08 1.52
N LYS A 496 -47.16 -39.60 2.38
CA LYS A 496 -47.77 -40.21 3.58
C LYS A 496 -46.86 -40.27 4.84
N PHE A 497 -47.29 -39.53 5.86
CA PHE A 497 -46.87 -39.50 7.27
C PHE A 497 -46.83 -40.87 7.95
N VAL A 498 -45.90 -41.05 8.91
CA VAL A 498 -46.13 -41.72 10.22
C VAL A 498 -45.20 -41.08 11.28
N GLU A 499 -45.79 -40.85 12.44
CA GLU A 499 -45.29 -40.29 13.70
C GLU A 499 -44.93 -41.43 14.68
N GLY A 500 -43.95 -41.26 15.58
CA GLY A 500 -43.79 -42.17 16.73
C GLY A 500 -42.38 -42.38 17.33
N SER A 501 -42.09 -41.62 18.39
CA SER A 501 -41.47 -41.94 19.70
C SER A 501 -40.23 -42.85 19.93
N SER A 502 -39.37 -42.27 20.79
CA SER A 502 -38.68 -42.81 22.00
C SER A 502 -37.39 -43.64 21.97
N SER A 503 -36.42 -43.13 22.74
CA SER A 503 -35.59 -43.79 23.78
C SER A 503 -34.06 -43.86 23.56
N GLU A 504 -33.34 -43.43 24.62
CA GLU A 504 -32.01 -43.85 25.13
C GLU A 504 -30.81 -43.85 24.15
N GLY A 505 -29.60 -43.36 24.45
CA GLY A 505 -28.92 -43.03 25.70
C GLY A 505 -27.50 -43.59 25.59
N GLN A 506 -26.46 -42.74 25.44
CA GLN A 506 -25.07 -43.03 25.84
C GLN A 506 -24.19 -41.77 25.70
N GLY A 507 -23.50 -41.41 26.80
CA GLY A 507 -22.50 -40.32 26.86
C GLY A 507 -21.18 -40.67 26.14
N PRO A 508 -20.15 -39.81 26.23
CA PRO A 508 -19.38 -39.69 27.48
C PRO A 508 -18.93 -38.26 27.86
N SER A 509 -18.46 -38.12 29.09
CA SER A 509 -17.76 -36.95 29.67
C SER A 509 -16.35 -37.40 30.16
N PRO A 510 -15.47 -36.58 30.78
CA PRO A 510 -15.43 -35.12 30.94
C PRO A 510 -14.04 -34.45 30.65
N LEU A 511 -14.05 -33.13 30.52
CA LEU A 511 -12.88 -32.23 30.61
C LEU A 511 -12.51 -31.92 32.07
N PRO A 512 -11.23 -31.62 32.39
CA PRO A 512 -10.84 -31.23 33.75
C PRO A 512 -11.01 -29.71 33.99
N ARG A 513 -11.55 -29.39 35.18
CA ARG A 513 -11.60 -28.06 35.78
C ARG A 513 -10.25 -27.70 36.43
N PHE A 514 -9.85 -26.43 36.34
CA PHE A 514 -9.09 -25.77 37.41
C PHE A 514 -9.85 -24.55 37.92
N ALA A 515 -9.68 -24.30 39.22
CA ALA A 515 -10.59 -23.55 40.06
C ALA A 515 -10.28 -22.05 40.16
N VAL A 516 -11.38 -21.30 40.14
CA VAL A 516 -11.75 -20.08 40.87
C VAL A 516 -10.77 -19.58 41.96
N SER A 517 -10.52 -18.26 41.95
CA SER A 517 -10.50 -17.44 43.17
C SER A 517 -11.31 -16.16 42.95
N ARG A 518 -12.13 -15.85 43.95
CA ARG A 518 -13.18 -14.82 43.99
C ARG A 518 -12.64 -13.52 44.58
N SER A 519 -13.17 -12.39 44.12
CA SER A 519 -13.65 -11.31 45.00
C SER A 519 -14.58 -10.36 44.23
N GLY A 520 -15.78 -10.17 44.79
CA GLY A 520 -16.80 -9.24 44.33
C GLY A 520 -16.70 -7.85 44.99
N PRO A 521 -17.75 -7.01 44.92
CA PRO A 521 -17.66 -5.62 44.49
C PRO A 521 -17.82 -4.59 45.61
N LEU A 522 -17.39 -3.34 45.38
CA LEU A 522 -17.85 -2.18 46.14
C LEU A 522 -18.05 -0.94 45.23
N LEU A 523 -19.32 -0.60 45.07
CA LEU A 523 -19.83 0.75 44.80
C LEU A 523 -19.36 1.71 45.89
N TYR A 524 -18.95 2.93 45.53
CA TYR A 524 -19.17 4.11 46.36
C TYR A 524 -19.37 5.37 45.50
N LYS A 525 -20.54 5.99 45.74
CA LYS A 525 -21.02 7.37 45.55
C LYS A 525 -20.40 8.28 44.49
#